data_AF-G5LP15-F1
#
_entry.id   AF-G5LP15-F1
#
_cell.length_a   1.000
_cell.length_b   1.000
_cell.length_c   1.000
_cell.angle_alpha   90.00
_cell.angle_beta   90.00
_cell.angle_gamma   90.00
#
_symmetry.space_group_name_H-M   'P 1'
#
loop_
_entity.id
_entity.type
_entity.pdbx_description
1 polymer ?
#
loop_
_entity_poly.entity_id
_entity_poly.type
_entity_poly.pdbx_seq_one_letter_code
_entity_poly.pdbx_strand_id
1 'polypeptide(L)'
;MIDKHAADFIAQRLAPAHPANDGKQTPMRGHPVFIAQHATATCCRGCLAKWHQIPQGEPLSKAQQQYIVSVIHYWLVIQMNQR
;
A
#
# COMPACT_ATOMS: atom_id res chain seq x y z
N MET A 1 14.20 -1.02 8.54
CA MET A 1 13.13 -0.22 9.17
C MET A 1 11.86 -0.41 8.35
N ILE A 2 10.74 -0.76 8.99
CA ILE A 2 9.53 -1.25 8.30
C ILE A 2 8.93 -0.23 7.32
N ASP A 3 9.06 1.06 7.62
CA ASP A 3 8.57 2.16 6.76
C ASP A 3 9.34 2.26 5.45
N LYS A 4 10.63 1.94 5.47
CA LYS A 4 11.44 1.85 4.25
C LYS A 4 10.92 0.73 3.35
N HIS A 5 10.60 -0.44 3.91
CA HIS A 5 10.01 -1.53 3.13
C HIS A 5 8.64 -1.15 2.57
N ALA A 6 7.81 -0.45 3.34
CA ALA A 6 6.54 0.07 2.86
C ALA A 6 6.73 1.04 1.67
N ALA A 7 7.63 2.02 1.82
CA ALA A 7 7.95 2.95 0.75
C ALA A 7 8.47 2.23 -0.50
N ASP A 8 9.39 1.27 -0.35
CA ASP A 8 9.95 0.49 -1.44
C ASP A 8 8.87 -0.33 -2.16
N PHE A 9 7.98 -0.99 -1.43
CA PHE A 9 6.88 -1.75 -2.04
C PHE A 9 5.89 -0.85 -2.77
N ILE A 10 5.50 0.29 -2.20
CA ILE A 10 4.60 1.23 -2.88
C ILE A 10 5.25 1.78 -4.15
N ALA A 11 6.50 2.23 -4.07
CA ALA A 11 7.24 2.77 -5.21
C ALA A 11 7.40 1.75 -6.35
N GLN A 12 7.71 0.49 -6.02
CA GLN A 12 8.00 -0.52 -7.04
C GLN A 12 6.74 -1.20 -7.59
N ARG A 13 5.69 -1.37 -6.76
CA ARG A 13 4.55 -2.25 -7.09
C ARG A 13 3.23 -1.53 -7.28
N LEU A 14 3.09 -0.28 -6.83
CA LEU A 14 1.83 0.47 -6.94
C LEU A 14 2.00 1.84 -7.59
N ALA A 15 3.19 2.44 -7.55
CA ALA A 15 3.41 3.77 -8.10
C ALA A 15 3.28 3.89 -9.63
N PRO A 16 3.63 2.89 -10.44
CA PRO A 16 3.40 2.97 -11.89
C PRO A 16 1.91 3.14 -12.22
N ALA A 17 1.61 3.83 -13.33
CA ALA A 17 0.24 3.99 -13.83
C ALA A 17 -0.47 2.66 -14.05
N HIS A 18 0.30 1.67 -14.53
CA HIS A 18 -0.15 0.31 -14.82
C HIS A 18 0.82 -0.69 -14.15
N PRO A 19 0.65 -0.98 -12.86
CA PRO A 19 1.55 -1.90 -12.17
C PRO A 19 1.45 -3.33 -12.72
N ALA A 20 2.58 -4.04 -12.72
CA ALA A 20 2.60 -5.44 -13.11
C ALA A 20 1.72 -6.29 -12.18
N ASN A 21 0.85 -7.11 -12.77
CA ASN A 21 -0.10 -7.96 -12.04
C ASN A 21 -1.01 -7.18 -11.07
N ASP A 22 -1.53 -6.02 -11.48
CA ASP A 22 -2.44 -5.25 -10.63
C ASP A 22 -3.65 -6.10 -10.16
N GLY A 23 -3.95 -6.02 -8.86
CA GLY A 23 -4.86 -6.92 -8.15
C GLY A 23 -4.17 -8.14 -7.51
N LYS A 24 -2.93 -8.45 -7.89
CA LYS A 24 -2.14 -9.60 -7.38
C LYS A 24 -0.68 -9.26 -7.04
N GLN A 25 -0.27 -8.00 -7.16
CA GLN A 25 1.11 -7.54 -6.91
C GLN A 25 1.54 -7.62 -5.43
N THR A 26 0.56 -7.66 -4.52
CA THR A 26 0.77 -7.69 -3.08
C THR A 26 0.41 -9.08 -2.54
N PRO A 27 1.40 -9.89 -2.12
CA PRO A 27 1.14 -11.19 -1.48
C PRO A 27 0.23 -11.05 -0.26
N MET A 28 -0.48 -12.11 0.15
CA MET A 28 -1.32 -12.07 1.37
C MET A 28 -0.51 -12.21 2.67
N ARG A 29 0.74 -12.70 2.58
CA ARG A 29 1.58 -13.11 3.73
C ARG A 29 3.07 -12.99 3.42
N GLY A 30 3.91 -13.13 4.44
CA GLY A 30 5.38 -13.14 4.31
C GLY A 30 6.06 -11.80 4.62
N HIS A 31 5.28 -10.73 4.84
CA HIS A 31 5.78 -9.48 5.39
C HIS A 31 4.63 -8.72 6.08
N PRO A 32 4.84 -8.09 7.26
CA PRO A 32 3.79 -7.34 7.97
C PRO A 32 3.15 -6.23 7.12
N VAL A 33 3.94 -5.53 6.29
CA VAL A 33 3.41 -4.53 5.35
C VAL A 33 2.39 -5.11 4.39
N PHE A 34 2.55 -6.35 3.92
CA PHE A 34 1.58 -6.95 3.01
C PHE A 34 0.23 -7.16 3.70
N ILE A 35 0.25 -7.61 4.95
CA ILE A 35 -0.96 -7.77 5.77
C ILE A 35 -1.63 -6.40 5.95
N ALA A 36 -0.85 -5.39 6.32
CA ALA A 36 -1.34 -4.02 6.48
C ALA A 36 -1.95 -3.47 5.18
N GLN A 37 -1.31 -3.68 4.04
CA GLN A 37 -1.84 -3.24 2.75
C GLN A 37 -3.21 -3.83 2.44
N HIS A 38 -3.42 -5.12 2.73
CA HIS A 38 -4.73 -5.74 2.54
C HIS A 38 -5.75 -5.22 3.56
N ALA A 39 -5.36 -5.10 4.82
CA ALA A 39 -6.22 -4.60 5.89
C ALA A 39 -6.67 -3.16 5.66
N THR A 40 -5.81 -2.33 5.05
CA THR A 40 -6.11 -0.92 4.77
C THR A 40 -6.50 -0.67 3.32
N ALA A 41 -6.76 -1.69 2.52
CA ALA A 41 -7.13 -1.55 1.10
C ALA A 41 -6.12 -0.71 0.25
N THR A 42 -4.83 -0.84 0.54
CA THR A 42 -3.72 -0.23 -0.22
C THR A 42 -2.88 -1.29 -0.97
N CYS A 43 -3.48 -2.46 -1.26
CA CYS A 43 -2.80 -3.60 -1.89
C CYS A 43 -2.78 -3.57 -3.43
N CYS A 44 -3.71 -2.84 -4.08
CA CYS A 44 -3.76 -2.68 -5.53
C CYS A 44 -4.41 -1.35 -5.97
N ARG A 45 -4.34 -1.00 -7.26
CA ARG A 45 -4.95 0.26 -7.77
C ARG A 45 -6.47 0.23 -7.68
N GLY A 46 -7.09 -0.94 -7.85
CA GLY A 46 -8.52 -1.16 -7.61
C GLY A 46 -8.97 -0.75 -6.22
N CYS A 47 -8.27 -1.22 -5.20
CA CYS A 47 -8.55 -0.87 -3.81
C CYS A 47 -8.29 0.61 -3.53
N LEU A 48 -7.18 1.16 -4.02
CA LEU A 48 -6.88 2.60 -3.87
C LEU A 48 -7.95 3.50 -4.49
N ALA A 49 -8.47 3.16 -5.67
CA ALA A 49 -9.53 3.93 -6.30
C ALA A 49 -10.84 3.86 -5.51
N LYS A 50 -11.22 2.66 -5.07
CA LYS A 50 -12.47 2.43 -4.34
C LYS A 50 -12.49 3.08 -2.96
N TRP A 51 -11.39 2.98 -2.21
CA TRP A 51 -11.37 3.30 -0.78
C TRP A 51 -10.63 4.59 -0.44
N HIS A 52 -9.68 5.01 -1.28
CA HIS A 52 -8.84 6.19 -1.05
C HIS A 52 -9.02 7.28 -2.10
N GLN A 53 -9.92 7.09 -3.07
CA GLN A 53 -10.20 8.04 -4.15
C GLN A 53 -8.94 8.41 -4.96
N ILE A 54 -7.97 7.50 -5.03
CA ILE A 54 -6.77 7.64 -5.86
C ILE A 54 -7.04 6.92 -7.19
N PRO A 55 -7.20 7.64 -8.31
CA PRO A 55 -7.62 7.05 -9.57
C PRO A 55 -6.59 6.05 -10.12
N GLN A 56 -7.06 5.10 -10.93
CA GLN A 56 -6.24 4.17 -11.69
C GLN A 56 -5.74 4.82 -12.99
N GLY A 57 -4.77 4.20 -13.66
CA GLY A 57 -4.29 4.66 -14.97
C GLY A 57 -3.33 5.85 -14.92
N GLU A 58 -3.10 6.41 -13.73
CA GLU A 58 -2.13 7.49 -13.49
C GLU A 58 -1.03 7.04 -12.52
N PRO A 59 0.23 7.48 -12.68
CA PRO A 59 1.27 7.22 -11.71
C PRO A 59 0.93 7.86 -10.35
N LEU A 60 1.28 7.18 -9.26
CA LEU A 60 1.14 7.77 -7.93
C LEU A 60 2.10 8.94 -7.77
N SER A 61 1.55 10.09 -7.38
CA SER A 61 2.36 11.24 -6.96
C SER A 61 3.13 10.91 -5.69
N LYS A 62 4.22 11.67 -5.42
CA LYS A 62 4.98 11.50 -4.17
C LYS A 62 4.09 11.66 -2.93
N ALA A 63 3.15 12.60 -2.95
CA ALA A 63 2.21 12.82 -1.85
C ALA A 63 1.26 11.63 -1.66
N GLN A 64 0.76 11.03 -2.74
CA GLN A 64 -0.07 9.83 -2.66
C GLN A 64 0.72 8.63 -2.12
N GLN A 65 1.97 8.45 -2.55
CA GLN A 65 2.83 7.39 -2.02
C GLN A 65 3.09 7.57 -0.52
N GLN A 66 3.42 8.80 -0.09
CA GLN A 66 3.61 9.14 1.32
C GLN A 66 2.34 8.89 2.14
N TYR A 67 1.19 9.32 1.64
CA TYR A 67 -0.11 9.05 2.27
C TYR A 67 -0.33 7.54 2.48
N ILE A 68 -0.12 6.73 1.45
CA ILE A 68 -0.29 5.27 1.53
C ILE A 68 0.66 4.65 2.57
N VAL A 69 1.93 5.09 2.58
CA VAL A 69 2.91 4.63 3.59
C VAL A 69 2.46 5.00 5.00
N SER A 70 1.95 6.21 5.22
CA SER A 70 1.43 6.64 6.52
C SER A 70 0.24 5.81 6.98
N VAL A 71 -0.69 5.47 6.08
CA VAL A 71 -1.84 4.60 6.39
C VAL A 71 -1.38 3.21 6.84
N ILE A 72 -0.44 2.62 6.09
CA ILE A 72 0.15 1.30 6.41
C ILE A 72 0.85 1.35 7.78
N HIS A 73 1.68 2.37 8.01
CA HIS A 73 2.40 2.56 9.27
C HIS A 73 1.44 2.68 10.45
N TYR A 74 0.43 3.54 10.31
CA TYR A 74 -0.57 3.77 11.36
C TYR A 74 -1.30 2.47 11.75
N TRP A 75 -1.72 1.68 10.76
CA TRP A 75 -2.37 0.40 11.03
C TRP A 75 -1.42 -0.57 11.77
N LEU A 76 -0.17 -0.68 11.33
CA LEU A 76 0.82 -1.54 11.99
C LEU A 76 1.05 -1.14 13.46
N VAL A 77 1.18 0.16 13.74
CA VAL A 77 1.33 0.66 15.11
C VAL A 77 0.12 0.27 15.97
N ILE A 78 -1.10 0.41 15.45
CA ILE A 78 -2.30 -0.03 16.18
C ILE A 78 -2.24 -1.53 16.46
N GLN A 79 -1.99 -2.36 15.44
CA GLN A 79 -2.03 -3.82 15.58
C GLN A 79 -0.95 -4.36 16.51
N MET A 80 0.23 -3.74 16.54
CA MET A 80 1.30 -4.12 17.47
C MET A 80 1.00 -3.71 18.91
N ASN A 81 0.07 -2.77 19.12
CA ASN A 81 -0.30 -2.24 20.43
C ASN A 81 -1.64 -2.79 20.94
N GLN A 82 -2.36 -3.59 20.15
CA GLN A 82 -3.55 -4.29 20.61
C GLN A 82 -3.12 -5.49 21.48
N ARG A 83 -3.47 -5.44 22.76
CA ARG A 83 -3.30 -6.53 23.75
C ARG A 83 -4.52 -7.44 23.77
#